data_AF-A0A455UE86-F1
#
_entry.id   AF-A0A455UE86-F1
#
_cell.length_a   1.000
_cell.length_b   1.000
_cell.length_c   1.000
_cell.angle_alpha   90.00
_cell.angle_beta   90.00
_cell.angle_gamma   90.00
#
_symmetry.space_group_name_H-M   'P 1'
#
loop_
_entity.id
_entity.type
_entity.pdbx_description
1 polymer ?
#
loop_
_entity_poly.entity_id
_entity_poly.type
_entity_poly.pdbx_seq_one_letter_code
_entity_poly.pdbx_strand_id
1 'polypeptide(L)'
;MGNEPDTYAEAIFNYRMQFDNGAKALYRTMIADGTTSSNDWTGGESDINVRQVFAEFSDLPSFTGAFEDVSIWAGKRFDRDNFDIHWLDSDVIFLAGTGGGIYDMQLADNWKSNLSIYGRSFADFELVSSEDPGLEGDTDNLILTSNNYFGNWRWMVNGMSAADNDERDIGVGQTAADTGFHTMIAYHGDSFFGMGKVASRRQYCMDKGSAPRPKILVRAVS
;
A
#
# COMPACT_ATOMS: atom_id res chain seq x y z
N MET A 1 9.97 -13.60 -15.45
CA MET A 1 10.91 -13.29 -16.57
C MET A 1 10.53 -14.09 -17.81
N GLY A 2 10.25 -13.39 -18.92
CA GLY A 2 9.87 -14.01 -20.20
C GLY A 2 8.43 -14.52 -20.26
N ASN A 3 7.53 -13.98 -19.43
CA ASN A 3 6.15 -14.46 -19.28
C ASN A 3 5.10 -13.32 -19.27
N GLU A 4 5.50 -12.09 -19.63
CA GLU A 4 4.63 -10.92 -19.74
C GLU A 4 4.61 -10.50 -21.21
N PRO A 5 3.46 -10.65 -21.92
CA PRO A 5 3.33 -10.31 -23.34
C PRO A 5 2.97 -8.84 -23.59
N ASP A 6 2.76 -8.06 -22.52
CA ASP A 6 2.29 -6.69 -22.54
C ASP A 6 3.42 -5.66 -22.54
N THR A 7 3.11 -4.49 -23.11
CA THR A 7 3.89 -3.26 -22.96
C THR A 7 3.25 -2.44 -21.84
N TYR A 8 3.87 -2.46 -20.68
CA TYR A 8 3.47 -1.65 -19.52
C TYR A 8 4.45 -0.48 -19.32
N ALA A 9 3.92 0.71 -19.09
CA ALA A 9 4.71 1.92 -18.87
C ALA A 9 4.15 2.78 -17.74
N GLU A 10 5.05 3.39 -16.96
CA GLU A 10 4.73 4.37 -15.93
C GLU A 10 5.47 5.68 -16.18
N ALA A 11 4.74 6.78 -16.19
CA ALA A 11 5.27 8.14 -16.24
C ALA A 11 5.08 8.81 -14.87
N ILE A 12 6.18 9.15 -14.21
CA ILE A 12 6.18 9.77 -12.88
C ILE A 12 6.70 11.21 -12.96
N PHE A 13 5.85 12.17 -12.60
CA PHE A 13 6.18 13.58 -12.53
C PHE A 13 6.37 14.00 -11.08
N ASN A 14 7.53 14.57 -10.75
CA ASN A 14 7.84 15.07 -9.42
C ASN A 14 8.11 16.57 -9.47
N TYR A 15 7.37 17.34 -8.68
CA TYR A 15 7.69 18.73 -8.39
C TYR A 15 8.21 18.84 -6.96
N ARG A 16 9.49 19.21 -6.81
CA ARG A 16 10.19 19.28 -5.52
C ARG A 16 10.55 20.72 -5.20
N MET A 17 10.28 21.13 -3.96
CA MET A 17 10.64 22.44 -3.43
C MET A 17 11.41 22.27 -2.13
N GLN A 18 12.38 23.15 -1.91
CA GLN A 18 13.01 23.37 -0.62
C GLN A 18 12.86 24.85 -0.28
N PHE A 19 12.35 25.13 0.92
CA PHE A 19 12.12 26.47 1.42
C PHE A 19 13.34 26.96 2.21
N ASP A 20 13.46 28.29 2.37
CA ASP A 20 14.58 28.93 3.09
C ASP A 20 14.70 28.46 4.55
N ASN A 21 13.58 28.05 5.14
CA ASN A 21 13.53 27.52 6.51
C ASN A 21 13.92 26.04 6.61
N GLY A 22 14.37 25.40 5.52
CA GLY A 22 14.79 24.00 5.47
C GLY A 22 13.68 23.01 5.10
N ALA A 23 12.41 23.40 5.22
CA ALA A 23 11.28 22.56 4.89
C ALA A 23 11.33 22.11 3.42
N LYS A 24 10.86 20.88 3.16
CA LYS A 24 10.77 20.33 1.81
C LYS A 24 9.33 19.99 1.47
N ALA A 25 8.98 20.14 0.20
CA ALA A 25 7.71 19.67 -0.35
C ALA A 25 7.95 18.85 -1.62
N LEU A 26 7.18 17.77 -1.76
CA LEU A 26 7.11 16.93 -2.94
C LEU A 26 5.66 16.84 -3.38
N TYR A 27 5.40 17.14 -4.66
CA TYR A 27 4.15 16.83 -5.33
C TYR A 27 4.45 15.77 -6.39
N ARG A 28 3.72 14.66 -6.38
CA ARG A 28 3.90 13.57 -7.34
C ARG A 28 2.60 13.26 -8.05
N THR A 29 2.71 13.11 -9.38
CA THR A 29 1.67 12.51 -10.23
C THR A 29 2.27 11.31 -10.96
N MET A 30 1.57 10.19 -10.98
CA MET A 30 1.93 9.00 -11.75
C MET A 30 0.79 8.64 -12.69
N ILE A 31 1.12 8.48 -13.97
CA ILE A 31 0.24 7.98 -15.01
C ILE A 31 0.80 6.62 -15.46
N ALA A 32 -0.07 5.64 -15.65
CA ALA A 32 0.31 4.34 -16.17
C ALA A 32 -0.58 3.96 -17.35
N ASP A 33 -0.03 3.15 -18.25
CA ASP A 33 -0.75 2.53 -19.36
C ASP A 33 -0.19 1.13 -19.58
N GLY A 34 -1.04 0.22 -20.06
CA GLY A 34 -0.69 -1.16 -20.36
C GLY A 34 -1.45 -1.61 -21.60
N THR A 35 -0.74 -2.23 -22.55
CA THR A 35 -1.32 -2.69 -23.81
C THR A 35 -0.66 -3.99 -24.24
N THR A 36 -1.43 -4.91 -24.80
CA THR A 36 -0.91 -6.17 -25.39
C THR A 36 -0.69 -6.08 -26.89
N SER A 37 -1.23 -5.04 -27.54
CA SER A 37 -1.05 -4.78 -28.95
C SER A 37 0.36 -4.29 -29.27
N SER A 38 0.93 -4.82 -30.35
CA SER A 38 2.18 -4.30 -30.94
C SER A 38 1.95 -3.13 -31.91
N ASN A 39 0.71 -2.68 -32.10
CA ASN A 39 0.39 -1.58 -33.01
C ASN A 39 0.73 -0.22 -32.39
N ASP A 40 0.93 0.77 -33.25
CA ASP A 40 1.24 2.16 -32.88
C ASP A 40 0.03 2.92 -32.31
N TRP A 41 -1.19 2.53 -32.68
CA TRP A 41 -2.43 3.10 -32.16
C TRP A 41 -3.21 2.09 -31.31
N THR A 42 -3.32 2.35 -30.00
CA THR A 42 -3.92 1.46 -29.00
C THR A 42 -5.13 2.07 -28.29
N GLY A 43 -5.70 3.18 -28.80
CA GLY A 43 -6.76 3.93 -28.09
C GLY A 43 -8.06 3.16 -27.78
N GLY A 44 -8.28 1.97 -28.36
CA GLY A 44 -9.41 1.09 -28.05
C GLY A 44 -9.13 0.07 -26.94
N GLU A 45 -7.88 -0.08 -26.51
CA GLU A 45 -7.46 -1.00 -25.44
C GLU A 45 -6.55 -0.36 -24.38
N SER A 46 -6.17 0.91 -24.57
CA SER A 46 -5.35 1.65 -23.61
C SER A 46 -6.12 1.87 -22.31
N ASP A 47 -5.48 1.49 -21.21
CA ASP A 47 -5.97 1.64 -19.84
C ASP A 47 -5.27 2.83 -19.16
N ILE A 48 -5.07 3.95 -19.87
CA ILE A 48 -4.38 5.11 -19.31
C ILE A 48 -5.07 5.59 -18.03
N ASN A 49 -4.35 5.55 -16.92
CA ASN A 49 -4.93 5.84 -15.61
C ASN A 49 -3.97 6.57 -14.68
N VAL A 50 -4.54 7.35 -13.76
CA VAL A 50 -3.77 8.10 -12.75
C VAL A 50 -3.65 7.25 -11.50
N ARG A 51 -2.44 6.72 -11.25
CA ARG A 51 -2.15 5.80 -10.14
C ARG A 51 -1.75 6.51 -8.85
N GLN A 52 -1.06 7.65 -8.95
CA GLN A 52 -0.67 8.46 -7.79
C GLN A 52 -0.94 9.95 -8.05
N VAL A 53 -1.46 10.63 -7.04
CA VAL A 53 -1.54 12.10 -6.93
C VAL A 53 -1.45 12.44 -5.46
N PHE A 54 -0.29 12.89 -4.98
CA PHE A 54 -0.11 13.22 -3.58
C PHE A 54 0.86 14.37 -3.34
N ALA A 55 0.74 14.97 -2.16
CA ALA A 55 1.71 15.89 -1.60
C ALA A 55 2.39 15.25 -0.38
N GLU A 56 3.68 15.52 -0.20
CA GLU A 56 4.46 15.13 0.96
C GLU A 56 5.28 16.34 1.43
N PHE A 57 5.28 16.59 2.74
CA PHE A 57 6.06 17.64 3.39
C PHE A 57 6.97 17.02 4.44
N SER A 58 8.24 17.42 4.45
CA SER A 58 9.25 16.93 5.39
C SER A 58 10.10 18.07 5.92
N ASP A 59 10.87 17.77 6.97
CA ASP A 59 11.80 18.73 7.60
C ASP A 59 11.08 20.02 8.06
N LEU A 60 9.82 19.89 8.53
CA LEU A 60 9.01 21.03 8.95
C LEU A 60 9.58 21.61 10.26
N PRO A 61 10.03 22.89 10.30
CA PRO A 61 10.69 23.46 11.47
C PRO A 61 9.83 23.52 12.74
N SER A 62 8.51 23.42 12.59
CA SER A 62 7.56 23.36 13.70
C SER A 62 7.53 22.00 14.41
N PHE A 63 8.02 20.95 13.76
CA PHE A 63 8.05 19.61 14.32
C PHE A 63 9.33 19.42 15.16
N THR A 64 9.16 18.86 16.35
CA THR A 64 10.23 18.71 17.34
C THR A 64 10.08 17.39 18.10
N GLY A 65 11.13 16.98 18.81
CA GLY A 65 11.12 15.76 19.61
C GLY A 65 10.93 14.53 18.71
N ALA A 66 9.96 13.68 19.05
CA ALA A 66 9.67 12.48 18.26
C ALA A 66 9.27 12.75 16.80
N PHE A 67 8.92 14.01 16.48
CA PHE A 67 8.45 14.41 15.16
C PHE A 67 9.52 15.18 14.34
N GLU A 68 10.71 15.41 14.86
CA GLU A 68 11.71 16.30 14.22
C GLU A 68 12.03 15.92 12.76
N ASP A 69 12.16 14.63 12.47
CA ASP A 69 12.54 14.11 11.14
C ASP A 69 11.36 13.57 10.31
N VAL A 70 10.11 13.88 10.69
CA VAL A 70 8.96 13.22 10.06
C VAL A 70 8.61 13.80 8.69
N SER A 71 8.04 12.94 7.85
CA SER A 71 7.36 13.33 6.62
C SER A 71 5.87 13.09 6.75
N ILE A 72 5.06 14.10 6.49
CA ILE A 72 3.59 13.97 6.39
C ILE A 72 3.17 13.96 4.93
N TRP A 73 2.12 13.22 4.60
CA TRP A 73 1.62 13.15 3.23
C TRP A 73 0.09 13.01 3.18
N ALA A 74 -0.49 13.43 2.06
CA ALA A 74 -1.89 13.22 1.74
C ALA A 74 -2.10 13.07 0.22
N GLY A 75 -3.03 12.20 -0.17
CA GLY A 75 -3.44 11.97 -1.56
C GLY A 75 -3.51 10.48 -1.93
N LYS A 76 -3.57 10.19 -3.23
CA LYS A 76 -3.52 8.84 -3.78
C LYS A 76 -2.07 8.41 -3.94
N ARG A 77 -1.62 7.36 -3.25
CA ARG A 77 -0.23 6.86 -3.37
C ARG A 77 -0.12 5.36 -3.14
N PHE A 78 1.01 4.81 -3.55
CA PHE A 78 1.57 3.58 -2.99
C PHE A 78 2.33 3.95 -1.71
N ASP A 79 2.16 3.16 -0.65
CA ASP A 79 2.89 3.35 0.61
C ASP A 79 4.40 3.32 0.34
N ARG A 80 5.14 4.19 1.05
CA ARG A 80 6.57 4.35 0.84
C ARG A 80 7.34 3.06 1.14
N ASP A 81 6.85 2.30 2.13
CA ASP A 81 7.54 1.15 2.68
C ASP A 81 6.89 -0.18 2.25
N ASN A 82 6.24 -0.18 1.08
CA ASN A 82 5.82 -1.41 0.40
C ASN A 82 7.02 -2.34 0.21
N PHE A 83 6.76 -3.66 0.24
CA PHE A 83 7.81 -4.67 0.21
C PHE A 83 7.57 -5.64 -0.94
N ASP A 84 8.49 -5.65 -1.90
CA ASP A 84 8.52 -6.57 -3.02
C ASP A 84 9.57 -7.67 -2.83
N ILE A 85 9.26 -8.90 -3.26
CA ILE A 85 10.28 -9.89 -3.57
C ILE A 85 10.55 -9.81 -5.07
N HIS A 86 11.55 -8.99 -5.43
CA HIS A 86 11.87 -8.57 -6.80
C HIS A 86 12.01 -9.69 -7.86
N TRP A 87 12.27 -10.94 -7.46
CA TRP A 87 12.46 -12.07 -8.40
C TRP A 87 11.21 -12.94 -8.60
N LEU A 88 10.15 -12.75 -7.80
CA LEU A 88 8.88 -13.50 -7.91
C LEU A 88 7.75 -12.68 -8.53
N ASP A 89 7.98 -11.40 -8.86
CA ASP A 89 6.92 -10.47 -9.27
C ASP A 89 5.71 -10.50 -8.31
N SER A 90 6.01 -10.58 -7.00
CA SER A 90 4.99 -10.66 -5.95
C SER A 90 5.32 -9.67 -4.85
N ASP A 91 4.46 -8.68 -4.70
CA ASP A 91 4.41 -7.83 -3.52
C ASP A 91 3.97 -8.68 -2.32
N VAL A 92 4.75 -8.65 -1.24
CA VAL A 92 4.38 -9.32 0.01
C VAL A 92 3.41 -8.45 0.82
N ILE A 93 3.55 -7.13 0.71
CA ILE A 93 2.60 -6.13 1.20
C ILE A 93 2.53 -5.00 0.17
N PHE A 94 1.36 -4.83 -0.45
CA PHE A 94 1.06 -3.72 -1.33
C PHE A 94 -0.07 -2.87 -0.73
N LEU A 95 0.31 -1.86 0.04
CA LEU A 95 -0.62 -0.86 0.54
C LEU A 95 -0.67 0.32 -0.44
N ALA A 96 -1.87 0.57 -0.97
CA ALA A 96 -2.12 1.59 -1.95
C ALA A 96 -3.58 2.05 -1.85
N GLY A 97 -3.80 3.35 -2.10
CA GLY A 97 -5.12 3.96 -2.04
C GLY A 97 -5.03 5.46 -1.87
N THR A 98 -6.17 6.07 -1.54
CA THR A 98 -6.26 7.50 -1.22
C THR A 98 -6.29 7.68 0.28
N GLY A 99 -5.44 8.56 0.82
CA GLY A 99 -5.45 8.79 2.26
C GLY A 99 -4.36 9.75 2.70
N GLY A 100 -3.77 9.46 3.85
CA GLY A 100 -2.70 10.28 4.42
C GLY A 100 -1.95 9.55 5.51
N GLY A 101 -0.82 10.11 5.92
CA GLY A 101 -0.01 9.51 6.96
C GLY A 101 1.19 10.34 7.36
N ILE A 102 1.91 9.80 8.33
CA ILE A 102 3.13 10.34 8.91
C ILE A 102 4.18 9.23 8.96
N TYR A 103 5.40 9.55 8.54
CA TYR A 103 6.53 8.65 8.51
C TYR A 103 7.64 9.11 9.45
N ASP A 104 8.47 8.16 9.88
CA ASP A 104 9.73 8.37 10.57
C ASP A 104 9.61 9.01 11.95
N MET A 105 8.51 8.76 12.67
CA MET A 105 8.35 9.21 14.06
C MET A 105 9.37 8.48 14.94
N GLN A 106 10.33 9.21 15.52
CA GLN A 106 11.37 8.67 16.39
C GLN A 106 10.85 8.58 17.83
N LEU A 107 10.29 7.43 18.21
CA LEU A 107 9.63 7.24 19.51
C LEU A 107 10.62 6.90 20.65
N ALA A 108 11.76 6.30 20.32
CA ALA A 108 12.90 6.04 21.21
C ALA A 108 14.15 5.78 20.35
N ASP A 109 15.37 5.75 20.90
CA ASP A 109 16.63 5.64 20.13
C ASP A 109 16.65 4.56 19.04
N ASN A 110 16.03 3.40 19.29
CA ASN A 110 15.95 2.28 18.36
C ASN A 110 14.53 2.02 17.82
N TRP A 111 13.58 2.92 18.04
CA TRP A 111 12.18 2.77 17.65
C TRP A 111 11.72 3.90 16.73
N LYS A 112 11.48 3.55 15.47
CA LYS A 112 10.78 4.41 14.50
C LYS A 112 9.39 3.87 14.20
N SER A 113 8.42 4.74 13.95
CA SER A 113 7.07 4.33 13.61
C SER A 113 6.47 5.17 12.49
N ASN A 114 5.67 4.50 11.66
CA ASN A 114 4.93 5.07 10.55
C ASN A 114 3.44 4.78 10.80
N LEU A 115 2.60 5.77 10.58
CA LEU A 115 1.16 5.67 10.73
C LEU A 115 0.49 6.18 9.46
N SER A 116 -0.42 5.39 8.89
CA SER A 116 -1.15 5.78 7.69
C SER A 116 -2.59 5.31 7.74
N ILE A 117 -3.43 6.04 7.03
CA ILE A 117 -4.82 5.69 6.76
C ILE A 117 -5.03 5.67 5.26
N TYR A 118 -5.67 4.62 4.75
CA TYR A 118 -5.95 4.43 3.33
C TYR A 118 -7.42 4.09 3.13
N GLY A 119 -8.11 4.86 2.30
CA GLY A 119 -9.41 4.54 1.73
C GLY A 119 -9.25 3.79 0.41
N ARG A 120 -10.09 2.77 0.22
CA ARG A 120 -10.25 2.02 -1.03
C ARG A 120 -11.72 1.67 -1.19
N SER A 121 -12.26 1.79 -2.39
CA SER A 121 -13.60 1.28 -2.67
C SER A 121 -13.47 -0.15 -3.21
N PHE A 122 -14.28 -1.07 -2.70
CA PHE A 122 -14.51 -2.36 -3.37
C PHE A 122 -15.44 -2.05 -4.54
N ALA A 123 -14.94 -2.19 -5.77
CA ALA A 123 -15.64 -1.82 -6.99
C ALA A 123 -17.13 -2.18 -7.00
N ASP A 124 -17.93 -1.24 -7.52
CA ASP A 124 -19.35 -1.30 -7.88
C ASP A 124 -19.92 -2.72 -7.94
N PHE A 125 -20.80 -3.03 -6.99
CA PHE A 125 -21.50 -4.30 -6.91
C PHE A 125 -23.00 -4.04 -6.79
N GLU A 126 -23.80 -4.88 -7.44
CA GLU A 126 -25.25 -4.88 -7.27
C GLU A 126 -25.57 -5.20 -5.80
N LEU A 127 -26.13 -4.24 -5.06
CA LEU A 127 -26.76 -4.50 -3.77
C LEU A 127 -28.10 -5.19 -4.03
N VAL A 128 -28.24 -6.43 -3.59
CA VAL A 128 -29.52 -7.13 -3.62
C VAL A 128 -30.21 -6.94 -2.27
N SER A 129 -30.81 -5.77 -2.04
CA SER A 129 -31.81 -5.64 -0.98
C SER A 129 -33.17 -6.04 -1.55
N SER A 130 -33.96 -6.81 -0.79
CA SER A 130 -35.32 -7.19 -1.19
C SER A 130 -36.27 -6.00 -1.35
N GLU A 131 -35.84 -4.80 -0.93
CA GLU A 131 -36.59 -3.55 -1.01
C GLU A 131 -36.14 -2.66 -2.18
N ASP A 132 -34.93 -2.82 -2.73
CA ASP A 132 -34.41 -2.05 -3.87
C ASP A 132 -33.40 -2.86 -4.73
N PRO A 133 -33.85 -3.61 -5.75
CA PRO A 133 -33.00 -4.46 -6.60
C PRO A 133 -32.22 -3.68 -7.68
N GLY A 134 -31.73 -2.48 -7.36
CA GLY A 134 -31.01 -1.61 -8.30
C GLY A 134 -30.10 -0.59 -7.61
N LEU A 135 -29.73 -0.84 -6.35
CA LEU A 135 -28.76 -0.02 -5.64
C LEU A 135 -27.34 -0.45 -6.09
N GLU A 136 -26.65 0.44 -6.81
CA GLU A 136 -25.20 0.38 -6.99
C GLU A 136 -24.57 0.98 -5.73
N GLY A 137 -23.85 0.16 -4.96
CA GLY A 137 -23.19 0.56 -3.71
C GLY A 137 -21.69 0.49 -3.83
N ASP A 138 -21.00 1.58 -3.49
CA ASP A 138 -19.56 1.57 -3.28
C ASP A 138 -19.28 1.25 -1.79
N THR A 139 -18.85 0.03 -1.46
CA THR A 139 -18.30 -0.22 -0.12
C THR A 139 -16.94 0.45 -0.02
N ASP A 140 -16.88 1.49 0.80
CA ASP A 140 -15.63 2.11 1.22
C ASP A 140 -14.97 1.27 2.33
N ASN A 141 -13.76 0.81 2.04
CA ASN A 141 -12.86 0.17 2.97
C ASN A 141 -11.81 1.16 3.46
N LEU A 142 -11.71 1.28 4.77
CA LEU A 142 -10.73 2.08 5.48
C LEU A 142 -9.69 1.16 6.13
N ILE A 143 -8.42 1.40 5.81
CA ILE A 143 -7.28 0.66 6.33
C ILE A 143 -6.46 1.59 7.21
N LEU A 144 -6.42 1.32 8.51
CA LEU A 144 -5.49 1.96 9.45
C LEU A 144 -4.25 1.09 9.59
N THR A 145 -3.09 1.65 9.31
CA THR A 145 -1.79 0.95 9.33
C THR A 145 -0.85 1.59 10.35
N SER A 146 -0.29 0.77 11.24
CA SER A 146 0.86 1.13 12.08
C SER A 146 2.03 0.22 11.73
N ASN A 147 3.17 0.81 11.39
CA ASN A 147 4.35 0.09 10.95
C ASN A 147 5.56 0.56 11.77
N ASN A 148 6.06 -0.33 12.63
CA ASN A 148 7.05 -0.05 13.66
C ASN A 148 8.38 -0.72 13.32
N TYR A 149 9.48 -0.02 13.56
CA TYR A 149 10.84 -0.47 13.32
C TYR A 149 11.61 -0.43 14.63
N PHE A 150 12.07 -1.59 15.09
CA PHE A 150 12.84 -1.77 16.32
C PHE A 150 14.22 -2.33 15.98
N GLY A 151 15.18 -1.44 15.69
CA GLY A 151 16.45 -1.84 15.09
C GLY A 151 16.22 -2.66 13.81
N ASN A 152 16.63 -3.94 13.84
CA ASN A 152 16.52 -4.86 12.70
C ASN A 152 15.12 -5.47 12.54
N TRP A 153 14.22 -5.28 13.51
CA TRP A 153 12.86 -5.80 13.46
C TRP A 153 11.90 -4.79 12.86
N ARG A 154 10.96 -5.26 12.06
CA ARG A 154 9.82 -4.52 11.56
C ARG A 154 8.54 -5.23 11.99
N TRP A 155 7.59 -4.50 12.56
CA TRP A 155 6.28 -5.01 12.94
C TRP A 155 5.20 -4.10 12.40
N MET A 156 4.41 -4.62 11.47
CA MET A 156 3.27 -3.93 10.88
C MET A 156 1.97 -4.53 11.38
N VAL A 157 1.00 -3.67 11.62
CA VAL A 157 -0.36 -4.00 12.01
C VAL A 157 -1.32 -3.15 11.20
N ASN A 158 -2.31 -3.79 10.58
CA ASN A 158 -3.34 -3.17 9.78
C ASN A 158 -4.70 -3.56 10.34
N GLY A 159 -5.53 -2.58 10.65
CA GLY A 159 -6.96 -2.75 10.90
C GLY A 159 -7.75 -2.29 9.69
N MET A 160 -8.73 -3.07 9.25
CA MET A 160 -9.56 -2.81 8.08
C MET A 160 -11.03 -2.76 8.50
N SER A 161 -11.76 -1.80 7.98
CA SER A 161 -13.21 -1.66 8.17
C SER A 161 -13.83 -1.31 6.84
N ALA A 162 -14.78 -2.11 6.40
CA ALA A 162 -15.52 -1.96 5.16
C ALA A 162 -16.99 -1.78 5.52
N ALA A 163 -17.54 -0.59 5.25
CA ALA A 163 -18.93 -0.30 5.57
C ALA A 163 -19.88 -1.12 4.68
N ASP A 164 -20.88 -1.74 5.30
CA ASP A 164 -21.96 -2.47 4.62
C ASP A 164 -21.44 -3.56 3.65
N ASN A 165 -20.28 -4.15 3.97
CA ASN A 165 -19.67 -5.17 3.10
C ASN A 165 -20.40 -6.50 3.24
N ASP A 166 -20.97 -6.81 4.41
CA ASP A 166 -21.80 -7.98 4.70
C ASP A 166 -23.17 -7.94 4.00
N GLU A 167 -23.65 -6.76 3.60
CA GLU A 167 -24.84 -6.56 2.78
C GLU A 167 -24.59 -6.87 1.29
N ARG A 168 -23.34 -7.10 0.90
CA ARG A 168 -22.97 -7.45 -0.48
C ARG A 168 -23.43 -8.84 -0.88
N ASP A 169 -24.13 -8.95 -2.00
CA ASP A 169 -24.36 -10.24 -2.66
C ASP A 169 -23.06 -10.72 -3.33
N ILE A 170 -22.33 -11.58 -2.63
CA ILE A 170 -21.14 -12.27 -3.15
C ILE A 170 -21.46 -13.70 -3.62
N GLY A 171 -22.75 -14.01 -3.85
CA GLY A 171 -23.25 -15.29 -4.31
C GLY A 171 -23.83 -16.17 -3.19
N VAL A 172 -24.66 -17.14 -3.60
CA VAL A 172 -25.44 -17.99 -2.69
C VAL A 172 -24.54 -18.70 -1.67
N GLY A 173 -24.77 -18.40 -0.38
CA GLY A 173 -24.09 -19.04 0.74
C GLY A 173 -22.75 -18.42 1.12
N GLN A 174 -22.40 -17.25 0.59
CA GLN A 174 -21.21 -16.51 0.99
C GLN A 174 -21.56 -15.30 1.85
N THR A 175 -20.68 -14.98 2.80
CA THR A 175 -20.80 -13.80 3.68
C THR A 175 -19.51 -13.02 3.57
N ALA A 176 -19.60 -11.75 3.19
CA ALA A 176 -18.47 -10.85 3.22
C ALA A 176 -18.24 -10.36 4.66
N ALA A 177 -17.00 -10.02 4.99
CA ALA A 177 -16.65 -9.56 6.34
C ALA A 177 -16.51 -8.03 6.37
N ASP A 178 -17.06 -7.37 7.39
CA ASP A 178 -16.99 -5.90 7.50
C ASP A 178 -15.69 -5.43 8.12
N THR A 179 -14.93 -6.33 8.73
CA THR A 179 -13.66 -6.00 9.37
C THR A 179 -12.58 -7.01 9.06
N GLY A 180 -11.35 -6.52 9.00
CA GLY A 180 -10.16 -7.31 8.74
C GLY A 180 -9.00 -6.88 9.62
N PHE A 181 -8.10 -7.83 9.87
CA PHE A 181 -6.85 -7.59 10.57
C PHE A 181 -5.73 -8.28 9.80
N HIS A 182 -4.65 -7.56 9.55
CA HIS A 182 -3.41 -8.10 8.99
C HIS A 182 -2.25 -7.68 9.88
N THR A 183 -1.35 -8.60 10.19
CA THR A 183 -0.08 -8.26 10.84
C THR A 183 1.09 -8.92 10.14
N MET A 184 2.23 -8.24 10.17
CA MET A 184 3.48 -8.74 9.65
C MET A 184 4.61 -8.48 10.64
N ILE A 185 5.45 -9.48 10.83
CA ILE A 185 6.73 -9.33 11.51
C ILE A 185 7.83 -9.70 10.52
N ALA A 186 8.82 -8.83 10.38
CA ALA A 186 9.99 -9.05 9.55
C ALA A 186 11.29 -8.76 10.30
N TYR A 187 12.33 -9.50 9.96
CA TYR A 187 13.69 -9.29 10.44
C TYR A 187 14.62 -8.97 9.27
N HIS A 188 15.40 -7.91 9.42
CA HIS A 188 16.36 -7.40 8.46
C HIS A 188 17.78 -7.69 8.99
N GLY A 189 18.39 -8.77 8.50
CA GLY A 189 19.74 -9.15 8.89
C GLY A 189 20.79 -8.57 7.94
N ASP A 190 21.89 -8.09 8.49
CA ASP A 190 23.05 -7.56 7.74
C ASP A 190 23.92 -8.66 7.11
N SER A 191 23.52 -9.93 7.23
CA SER A 191 24.25 -11.10 6.75
C SER A 191 23.31 -12.21 6.28
N PHE A 192 23.81 -13.11 5.44
CA PHE A 192 23.01 -14.15 4.80
C PHE A 192 22.83 -15.27 5.81
N PHE A 193 21.72 -15.24 6.56
CA PHE A 193 21.46 -16.18 7.66
C PHE A 193 22.60 -16.26 8.70
N GLY A 194 23.39 -15.20 8.89
CA GLY A 194 24.55 -15.22 9.78
C GLY A 194 25.82 -15.88 9.20
N MET A 195 25.79 -16.30 7.92
CA MET A 195 26.83 -17.14 7.29
C MET A 195 27.51 -16.49 6.07
N GLY A 196 27.09 -15.30 5.64
CA GLY A 196 27.68 -14.62 4.47
C GLY A 196 27.51 -13.10 4.48
N LYS A 197 28.25 -12.38 3.62
CA LYS A 197 28.31 -10.91 3.54
C LYS A 197 27.12 -10.23 2.83
N VAL A 198 26.07 -10.98 2.51
CA VAL A 198 24.90 -10.48 1.76
C VAL A 198 23.73 -10.32 2.73
N ALA A 199 22.99 -9.22 2.68
CA ALA A 199 21.83 -9.03 3.56
C ALA A 199 20.77 -10.13 3.37
N SER A 200 20.10 -10.52 4.46
CA SER A 200 18.94 -11.42 4.40
C SER A 200 17.73 -10.81 5.06
N ARG A 201 16.54 -11.13 4.54
CA ARG A 201 15.26 -10.71 5.11
C ARG A 201 14.39 -11.92 5.35
N ARG A 202 13.72 -11.96 6.49
CA ARG A 202 12.69 -12.96 6.81
C ARG A 202 11.42 -12.26 7.20
N GLN A 203 10.28 -12.79 6.78
CA GLN A 203 8.98 -12.18 7.03
C GLN A 203 7.94 -13.25 7.30
N TYR A 204 7.01 -12.93 8.20
CA TYR A 204 5.86 -13.74 8.52
C TYR A 204 4.63 -12.84 8.59
N CYS A 205 3.56 -13.23 7.90
CA CYS A 205 2.29 -12.49 7.87
C CYS A 205 1.15 -13.38 8.37
N MET A 206 0.17 -12.79 9.06
CA MET A 206 -1.07 -13.43 9.47
C MET A 206 -2.26 -12.52 9.21
N ASP A 207 -3.34 -13.10 8.69
CA ASP A 207 -4.57 -12.41 8.32
C ASP A 207 -5.81 -13.05 8.97
N LYS A 208 -6.80 -12.21 9.28
CA LYS A 208 -8.13 -12.64 9.74
C LYS A 208 -9.21 -11.65 9.26
N GLY A 209 -10.34 -12.12 8.75
CA GLY A 209 -11.47 -11.28 8.31
C GLY A 209 -11.36 -10.81 6.85
N SER A 210 -11.96 -9.67 6.49
CA SER A 210 -11.93 -9.07 5.14
C SER A 210 -10.60 -8.42 4.80
N ALA A 211 -9.50 -9.16 4.96
CA ALA A 211 -8.32 -8.89 4.19
C ALA A 211 -8.68 -9.23 2.72
N PRO A 212 -8.82 -8.26 1.80
CA PRO A 212 -8.91 -8.60 0.39
C PRO A 212 -7.66 -9.39 0.09
N ARG A 213 -7.80 -10.69 -0.21
CA ARG A 213 -6.71 -11.66 -0.40
C ARG A 213 -5.42 -10.93 -0.81
N PRO A 214 -4.51 -10.61 0.12
CA PRO A 214 -3.16 -10.38 -0.33
C PRO A 214 -2.77 -11.72 -0.94
N LYS A 215 -2.11 -11.73 -2.09
CA LYS A 215 -1.52 -12.97 -2.59
C LYS A 215 -0.45 -13.39 -1.57
N ILE A 216 -0.85 -14.06 -0.49
CA ILE A 216 0.01 -14.62 0.53
C ILE A 216 0.46 -15.97 0.00
N LEU A 217 1.52 -15.97 -0.79
CA LEU A 217 2.24 -17.18 -1.14
C LEU A 217 3.51 -17.24 -0.29
N VAL A 218 3.45 -17.90 0.86
CA VAL A 218 4.64 -18.29 1.61
C VAL A 218 5.19 -19.56 0.96
N ARG A 219 6.25 -19.46 0.16
CA ARG A 219 7.06 -20.62 -0.23
C ARG A 219 8.46 -20.49 0.37
N ALA A 220 8.73 -21.30 1.39
CA ALA A 220 10.10 -21.55 1.81
C ALA A 220 10.81 -22.31 0.68
N VAL A 221 11.86 -21.73 0.10
CA VAL A 221 12.76 -22.45 -0.80
C VAL A 221 14.03 -22.72 -0.01
N SER A 222 14.30 -24.01 0.18
CA SER A 222 15.55 -24.58 0.67
C SER A 222 16.69 -24.37 -0.31
#